data_AF-A0A3D1DPE6-F1
#
_entry.id   AF-A0A3D1DPE6-F1
#
_cell.length_a   1.000
_cell.length_b   1.000
_cell.length_c   1.000
_cell.angle_alpha   90.00
_cell.angle_beta   90.00
_cell.angle_gamma   90.00
#
_symmetry.space_group_name_H-M   'P 1'
#
loop_
_entity.id
_entity.type
_entity.pdbx_description
1 polymer ?
#
loop_
_entity_poly.entity_id
_entity_poly.type
_entity_poly.pdbx_seq_one_letter_code
_entity_poly.pdbx_strand_id
1 'polypeptide(L)'
;MKTQPPIATDHHGWSRHGSLVLMTSLAAISLVAAGRQPEARPAAMAGWIVVEKSPTGDDTANIQAAIDSVARTGGVVFFPAGIYRHKGLTGRANVHLKGVHVGSVKLDFTPKTGDGITLAPHPDNFMVSSLTLTSSGRSTGWAIRANAGSQRSLRIER
;
A
#
# COMPACT_ATOMS: atom_id res chain seq x y z
N MET A 1 21.70 96.82 6.09
CA MET A 1 20.62 97.09 5.12
C MET A 1 20.55 95.93 4.13
N LYS A 2 19.33 95.48 3.82
CA LYS A 2 19.01 94.32 2.96
C LYS A 2 19.59 94.45 1.55
N THR A 3 20.03 93.34 0.95
CA THR A 3 19.36 92.68 -0.21
C THR A 3 20.14 91.42 -0.68
N GLN A 4 19.48 90.27 -0.53
CA GLN A 4 19.32 89.12 -1.45
C GLN A 4 20.44 88.65 -2.40
N PRO A 5 20.64 87.32 -2.50
CA PRO A 5 20.99 86.67 -3.76
C PRO A 5 19.91 85.67 -4.26
N PRO A 6 19.92 85.31 -5.57
CA PRO A 6 18.79 84.70 -6.27
C PRO A 6 18.92 83.18 -6.52
N ILE A 7 17.80 82.67 -7.04
CA ILE A 7 17.43 81.29 -7.45
C ILE A 7 18.27 80.79 -8.64
N ALA A 8 18.57 79.48 -8.70
CA ALA A 8 18.20 78.54 -9.79
C ALA A 8 19.11 77.29 -9.92
N THR A 9 18.47 76.11 -10.13
CA THR A 9 18.81 75.00 -11.07
C THR A 9 20.16 74.25 -10.86
N ASP A 10 20.38 72.96 -11.11
CA ASP A 10 19.68 71.79 -11.64
C ASP A 10 20.63 70.57 -11.46
N HIS A 11 20.16 69.38 -11.85
CA HIS A 11 20.91 68.24 -12.40
C HIS A 11 21.65 67.23 -11.52
N HIS A 12 21.14 66.00 -11.65
CA HIS A 12 21.82 64.73 -11.93
C HIS A 12 23.10 64.36 -11.16
N GLY A 13 22.98 63.26 -10.41
CA GLY A 13 24.12 62.48 -9.95
C GLY A 13 23.72 61.15 -9.35
N TRP A 14 23.32 60.20 -10.20
CA TRP A 14 23.19 58.80 -9.82
C TRP A 14 24.58 58.18 -9.72
N SER A 15 25.06 57.84 -8.52
CA SER A 15 26.02 56.74 -8.37
C SER A 15 26.26 56.34 -6.91
N ARG A 16 25.93 55.09 -6.64
CA ARG A 16 26.73 54.10 -5.90
C ARG A 16 26.85 54.21 -4.37
N HIS A 17 26.17 53.24 -3.76
CA HIS A 17 26.67 52.32 -2.73
C HIS A 17 27.33 52.93 -1.49
N GLY A 18 26.56 52.94 -0.41
CA GLY A 18 27.04 53.08 0.97
C GLY A 18 26.30 52.08 1.88
N SER A 19 27.07 51.29 2.59
CA SER A 19 26.73 50.16 3.47
C SER A 19 25.66 50.38 4.56
N LEU A 20 24.93 49.29 4.81
CA LEU A 20 24.68 48.64 6.12
C LEU A 20 23.98 49.45 7.24
N VAL A 21 22.72 49.09 7.57
CA VAL A 21 22.26 48.92 8.97
C VAL A 21 21.20 47.79 9.05
N LEU A 22 21.38 47.00 10.11
CA LEU A 22 20.78 45.75 10.57
C LEU A 22 19.41 45.94 11.27
N MET A 23 18.69 44.82 11.49
CA MET A 23 17.55 44.59 12.44
C MET A 23 16.15 44.96 11.90
N THR A 24 15.06 44.18 11.99
CA THR A 24 14.63 42.99 12.74
C THR A 24 13.32 42.53 12.05
N SER A 25 13.03 41.26 11.77
CA SER A 25 12.47 40.30 12.73
C SER A 25 12.11 39.01 11.97
N LEU A 26 12.68 37.87 12.34
CA LEU A 26 12.20 36.56 11.89
C LEU A 26 11.11 36.09 12.87
N ALA A 27 9.85 36.09 12.43
CA ALA A 27 8.83 35.25 13.05
C ALA A 27 8.81 33.90 12.30
N ALA A 28 9.61 32.94 12.76
CA ALA A 28 9.46 31.56 12.34
C ALA A 28 8.25 30.96 13.05
N ILE A 29 7.12 30.86 12.35
CA ILE A 29 5.97 30.08 12.82
C ILE A 29 6.35 28.61 12.65
N SER A 30 6.81 27.97 13.73
CA SER A 30 7.01 26.53 13.75
C SER A 30 5.64 25.84 13.73
N LEU A 31 5.19 25.43 12.55
CA LEU A 31 4.04 24.56 12.37
C LEU A 31 4.38 23.19 12.97
N VAL A 32 3.79 22.87 14.13
CA VAL A 32 3.80 21.50 14.67
C VAL A 32 2.88 20.67 13.78
N ALA A 33 3.44 20.11 12.70
CA ALA A 33 2.86 18.95 12.07
C ALA A 33 3.01 17.81 13.08
N ALA A 34 1.94 17.50 13.81
CA ALA A 34 1.77 16.21 14.44
C ALA A 34 1.68 15.16 13.33
N GLY A 35 2.83 14.86 12.73
CA GLY A 35 3.01 13.69 11.90
C GLY A 35 2.73 12.51 12.80
N ARG A 36 1.55 11.91 12.67
CA ARG A 36 1.32 10.54 13.12
C ARG A 36 2.44 9.73 12.49
N GLN A 37 3.42 9.39 13.32
CA GLN A 37 4.47 8.48 12.94
C GLN A 37 3.76 7.22 12.41
N PRO A 38 3.95 6.83 11.13
CA PRO A 38 3.42 5.56 10.68
C PRO A 38 4.04 4.52 11.62
N GLU A 39 3.18 3.82 12.36
CA GLU A 39 3.60 2.71 13.20
C GLU A 39 4.56 1.88 12.35
N ALA A 40 5.76 1.64 12.87
CA ALA A 40 6.78 0.88 12.18
C ALA A 40 6.16 -0.49 11.86
N ARG A 41 5.69 -0.66 10.62
CA ARG A 41 5.27 -1.96 10.11
C ARG A 41 6.42 -2.90 10.39
N PRO A 42 6.21 -4.03 11.11
CA PRO A 42 7.28 -5.00 11.29
C PRO A 42 7.82 -5.32 9.91
N ALA A 43 9.13 -5.14 9.74
CA ALA A 43 9.80 -5.34 8.47
C ALA A 43 9.40 -6.73 7.96
N ALA A 44 8.65 -6.75 6.85
CA ALA A 44 8.40 -7.97 6.10
C ALA A 44 9.76 -8.63 5.89
N MET A 45 10.00 -9.79 6.51
CA MET A 45 11.13 -10.62 6.12
C MET A 45 11.01 -10.81 4.61
N ALA A 46 12.09 -10.62 3.85
CA ALA A 46 12.00 -10.62 2.39
C ALA A 46 11.20 -11.83 1.89
N GLY A 47 10.12 -11.58 1.15
CA GLY A 47 9.20 -12.63 0.70
C GLY A 47 8.13 -13.07 1.71
N TRP A 48 7.86 -12.33 2.80
CA TRP A 48 6.79 -12.63 3.75
C TRP A 48 5.95 -11.40 4.07
N ILE A 49 4.69 -11.37 3.59
CA ILE A 49 3.75 -10.26 3.82
C ILE A 49 2.62 -10.73 4.71
N VAL A 50 2.39 -10.02 5.82
CA VAL A 50 1.22 -10.24 6.70
C VAL A 50 0.02 -9.46 6.14
N VAL A 51 -1.12 -10.13 5.97
CA VAL A 51 -2.35 -9.50 5.47
C VAL A 51 -2.98 -8.64 6.56
N GLU A 52 -3.08 -7.34 6.28
CA GLU A 52 -3.88 -6.38 7.06
C GLU A 52 -5.36 -6.47 6.63
N LYS A 53 -6.27 -6.56 7.60
CA LYS A 53 -7.71 -6.53 7.32
C LYS A 53 -8.18 -5.14 6.93
N SER A 54 -9.14 -5.10 6.01
CA SER A 54 -9.82 -3.88 5.62
C SER A 54 -10.79 -3.41 6.70
N PRO A 55 -10.86 -2.09 6.98
CA PRO A 55 -11.86 -1.55 7.91
C PRO A 55 -13.29 -1.66 7.39
N THR A 56 -13.48 -1.87 6.08
CA THR A 56 -14.81 -2.01 5.46
C THR A 56 -15.31 -3.46 5.46
N GLY A 57 -14.46 -4.42 5.85
CA GLY A 57 -14.79 -5.84 5.85
C GLY A 57 -14.75 -6.52 4.47
N ASP A 58 -14.26 -5.83 3.43
CA ASP A 58 -13.86 -6.43 2.15
C ASP A 58 -12.33 -6.36 2.03
N ASP A 59 -11.68 -7.51 2.16
CA ASP A 59 -10.24 -7.67 2.20
C ASP A 59 -9.63 -7.91 0.80
N THR A 60 -10.46 -7.92 -0.26
CA THR A 60 -10.05 -8.30 -1.63
C THR A 60 -8.80 -7.54 -2.09
N ALA A 61 -8.80 -6.21 -1.96
CA ALA A 61 -7.70 -5.38 -2.45
C ALA A 61 -6.41 -5.60 -1.65
N ASN A 62 -6.51 -5.72 -0.33
CA ASN A 62 -5.35 -5.93 0.55
C ASN A 62 -4.68 -7.29 0.27
N ILE A 63 -5.49 -8.33 0.12
CA ILE A 63 -5.00 -9.67 -0.19
C ILE A 63 -4.37 -9.72 -1.58
N GLN A 64 -5.04 -9.14 -2.58
CA GLN A 64 -4.51 -9.12 -3.95
C GLN A 64 -3.19 -8.34 -4.03
N ALA A 65 -3.08 -7.22 -3.33
CA ALA A 65 -1.83 -6.44 -3.27
C ALA A 65 -0.69 -7.24 -2.62
N ALA A 66 -0.97 -8.01 -1.57
CA ALA A 66 0.02 -8.89 -0.95
C ALA A 66 0.49 -9.99 -1.92
N ILE A 67 -0.45 -10.65 -2.62
CA ILE A 67 -0.16 -11.65 -3.66
C ILE A 67 0.73 -11.06 -4.76
N ASP A 68 0.32 -9.92 -5.31
CA ASP A 68 1.01 -9.26 -6.42
C ASP A 68 2.42 -8.80 -6.00
N SER A 69 2.58 -8.38 -4.75
CA SER A 69 3.87 -7.96 -4.22
C SER A 69 4.85 -9.13 -4.13
N VAL A 70 4.45 -10.27 -3.53
CA VAL A 70 5.35 -11.43 -3.37
C VAL A 70 5.56 -12.21 -4.66
N ALA A 71 4.61 -12.18 -5.61
CA ALA A 71 4.73 -12.90 -6.89
C ALA A 71 5.95 -12.48 -7.72
N ARG A 72 6.48 -11.25 -7.51
CA ARG A 72 7.66 -10.74 -8.24
C ARG A 72 8.95 -11.48 -7.90
N THR A 73 9.07 -11.99 -6.69
CA THR A 73 10.28 -12.67 -6.18
C THR A 73 10.00 -14.09 -5.71
N GLY A 74 8.74 -14.49 -5.62
CA GLY A 74 8.28 -15.61 -4.82
C GLY A 74 8.17 -15.24 -3.34
N GLY A 75 7.20 -15.83 -2.66
CA GLY A 75 7.02 -15.61 -1.22
C GLY A 75 5.68 -16.04 -0.66
N VAL A 76 5.49 -15.70 0.62
CA VAL A 76 4.37 -16.09 1.46
C VAL A 76 3.49 -14.87 1.74
N VAL A 77 2.19 -15.05 1.52
CA VAL A 77 1.13 -14.19 2.03
C VAL A 77 0.58 -14.84 3.28
N PHE A 78 0.90 -14.27 4.44
CA PHE A 78 0.56 -14.81 5.74
C PHE A 78 -0.74 -14.23 6.29
N PHE A 79 -1.62 -15.11 6.75
CA PHE A 79 -2.91 -14.77 7.34
C PHE A 79 -2.88 -15.07 8.84
N PRO A 80 -2.89 -14.03 9.69
CA PRO A 80 -3.25 -14.15 11.10
C PRO A 80 -4.63 -14.77 11.30
N ALA A 81 -4.96 -15.14 12.55
CA ALA A 81 -6.28 -15.67 12.87
C ALA A 81 -7.38 -14.65 12.51
N GLY A 82 -8.41 -15.11 11.80
CA GLY A 82 -9.50 -14.26 11.38
C GLY A 82 -10.28 -14.79 10.18
N ILE A 83 -11.36 -14.07 9.87
CA ILE A 83 -12.16 -14.26 8.65
C ILE A 83 -11.81 -13.13 7.69
N TYR A 84 -11.31 -13.48 6.52
CA TYR A 84 -10.88 -12.58 5.46
C TYR A 84 -11.87 -12.69 4.30
N ARG A 85 -12.67 -11.65 4.06
CA ARG A 85 -13.73 -11.69 3.05
C ARG A 85 -13.20 -11.17 1.73
N HIS A 86 -13.48 -11.89 0.65
CA HIS A 86 -13.10 -11.46 -0.68
C HIS A 86 -14.21 -11.69 -1.72
N LYS A 87 -14.06 -11.04 -2.87
CA LYS A 87 -14.97 -11.14 -4.03
C LYS A 87 -14.36 -11.88 -5.21
N GLY A 88 -13.17 -12.45 -5.02
CA GLY A 88 -12.40 -13.15 -6.04
C GLY A 88 -10.95 -12.72 -5.99
N LEU A 89 -10.02 -13.67 -6.12
CA LEU A 89 -8.58 -13.42 -6.10
C LEU A 89 -7.94 -14.04 -7.33
N THR A 90 -6.84 -13.43 -7.79
CA THR A 90 -5.97 -14.03 -8.81
C THR A 90 -4.77 -14.65 -8.13
N GLY A 91 -4.67 -15.99 -8.18
CA GLY A 91 -3.49 -16.72 -7.72
C GLY A 91 -2.35 -16.61 -8.73
N ARG A 92 -1.12 -16.39 -8.25
CA ARG A 92 0.07 -16.21 -9.09
C ARG A 92 1.15 -17.25 -8.80
N ALA A 93 2.04 -17.47 -9.77
CA ALA A 93 3.17 -18.38 -9.61
C ALA A 93 4.05 -17.98 -8.41
N ASN A 94 4.65 -18.98 -7.76
CA ASN A 94 5.55 -18.82 -6.61
C ASN A 94 4.93 -18.12 -5.39
N VAL A 95 3.60 -18.12 -5.27
CA VAL A 95 2.89 -17.56 -4.12
C VAL A 95 2.38 -18.65 -3.21
N HIS A 96 2.66 -18.53 -1.92
CA HIS A 96 2.12 -19.38 -0.87
C HIS A 96 1.15 -18.58 0.00
N LEU A 97 -0.14 -18.93 -0.06
CA LEU A 97 -1.14 -18.46 0.90
C LEU A 97 -1.07 -19.33 2.16
N LYS A 98 -0.63 -18.75 3.29
CA LYS A 98 -0.41 -19.50 4.53
C LYS A 98 -1.17 -18.90 5.70
N GLY A 99 -2.06 -19.66 6.32
CA GLY A 99 -2.66 -19.28 7.58
C GLY A 99 -1.81 -19.66 8.79
N VAL A 100 -2.15 -19.10 9.95
CA VAL A 100 -1.56 -19.51 11.23
C VAL A 100 -1.99 -20.93 11.64
N HIS A 101 -3.23 -21.33 11.31
CA HIS A 101 -3.79 -22.65 11.57
C HIS A 101 -5.13 -22.84 10.83
N VAL A 102 -5.39 -24.04 10.32
CA VAL A 102 -6.59 -24.35 9.49
C VAL A 102 -7.91 -23.99 10.17
N GLY A 103 -8.01 -24.19 11.49
CA GLY A 103 -9.21 -23.88 12.27
C GLY A 103 -9.38 -22.39 12.63
N SER A 104 -8.37 -21.56 12.39
CA SER A 104 -8.31 -20.17 12.87
C SER A 104 -8.38 -19.14 11.74
N VAL A 105 -8.16 -19.56 10.49
CA VAL A 105 -8.16 -18.69 9.32
C VAL A 105 -9.22 -19.14 8.32
N LYS A 106 -10.14 -18.24 7.97
CA LYS A 106 -11.10 -18.44 6.90
C LYS A 106 -10.88 -17.40 5.81
N LEU A 107 -10.61 -17.87 4.59
CA LEU A 107 -10.65 -17.04 3.39
C LEU A 107 -12.02 -17.25 2.75
N ASP A 108 -12.90 -16.27 2.92
CA ASP A 108 -14.34 -16.39 2.68
C ASP A 108 -14.76 -15.65 1.40
N PHE A 109 -15.17 -16.41 0.40
CA PHE A 109 -15.72 -15.89 -0.85
C PHE A 109 -17.20 -15.53 -0.67
N THR A 110 -17.49 -14.24 -0.76
CA THR A 110 -18.81 -13.67 -0.46
C THR A 110 -19.81 -13.63 -1.62
N PRO A 111 -19.41 -13.58 -2.92
CA PRO A 111 -20.37 -13.61 -4.02
C PRO A 111 -21.13 -14.94 -4.17
N LYS A 112 -22.32 -14.86 -4.79
CA LYS A 112 -23.17 -16.03 -5.13
C LYS A 112 -22.76 -16.74 -6.42
N THR A 113 -21.86 -16.14 -7.19
CA THR A 113 -21.39 -16.64 -8.49
C THR A 113 -19.91 -16.30 -8.65
N GLY A 114 -19.21 -17.03 -9.51
CA GLY A 114 -17.78 -16.83 -9.76
C GLY A 114 -16.91 -17.68 -8.85
N ASP A 115 -15.60 -17.61 -9.09
CA ASP A 115 -14.64 -18.47 -8.41
C ASP A 115 -13.92 -17.74 -7.27
N GLY A 116 -13.60 -18.48 -6.21
CA GLY A 116 -12.86 -17.93 -5.06
C GLY A 116 -11.48 -17.43 -5.45
N ILE A 117 -10.68 -18.33 -6.03
CA ILE A 117 -9.34 -18.03 -6.55
C ILE A 117 -9.28 -18.48 -8.01
N THR A 118 -8.95 -17.58 -8.93
CA THR A 118 -8.64 -17.91 -10.32
C THR A 118 -7.13 -17.90 -10.50
N LEU A 119 -6.55 -19.02 -10.90
CA LEU A 119 -5.12 -19.12 -11.14
C LEU A 119 -4.77 -18.45 -12.47
N ALA A 120 -3.75 -17.57 -12.45
CA ALA A 120 -3.16 -17.00 -13.65
C ALA A 120 -2.54 -18.11 -14.53
N PRO A 121 -2.34 -17.87 -15.85
CA PRO A 121 -1.64 -18.82 -16.69
C PRO A 121 -0.24 -19.13 -16.14
N HIS A 122 0.14 -20.41 -16.15
CA HIS A 122 1.42 -20.90 -15.58
C HIS A 122 1.57 -20.62 -14.08
N PRO A 123 0.64 -21.08 -13.21
CA PRO A 123 0.66 -20.78 -11.78
C PRO A 123 1.62 -21.69 -11.01
N ASP A 124 2.79 -21.99 -11.60
CA ASP A 124 3.73 -22.96 -11.03
C ASP A 124 4.08 -22.58 -9.60
N ASN A 125 4.08 -23.59 -8.71
CA ASN A 125 4.40 -23.42 -7.30
C ASN A 125 3.42 -22.52 -6.52
N PHE A 126 2.17 -22.39 -6.97
CA PHE A 126 1.10 -21.82 -6.13
C PHE A 126 0.71 -22.79 -5.02
N MET A 127 0.71 -22.31 -3.78
CA MET A 127 0.43 -23.13 -2.60
C MET A 127 -0.63 -22.50 -1.71
N VAL A 128 -1.43 -23.33 -1.06
CA VAL A 128 -2.36 -22.93 0.00
C VAL A 128 -2.15 -23.88 1.18
N SER A 129 -1.88 -23.35 2.37
CA SER A 129 -1.75 -24.18 3.58
C SER A 129 -2.33 -23.52 4.82
N SER A 130 -2.74 -24.36 5.77
CA SER A 130 -3.04 -23.94 7.16
C SER A 130 -4.11 -22.84 7.25
N LEU A 131 -5.05 -22.84 6.31
CA LEU A 131 -6.25 -22.00 6.29
C LEU A 131 -7.40 -22.76 5.64
N THR A 132 -8.63 -22.32 5.91
CA THR A 132 -9.84 -22.86 5.29
C THR A 132 -10.37 -21.92 4.22
N LEU A 133 -10.68 -22.44 3.03
CA LEU A 133 -11.45 -21.72 2.00
C LEU A 133 -12.94 -21.94 2.25
N THR A 134 -13.72 -20.87 2.34
CA THR A 134 -15.18 -20.95 2.53
C THR A 134 -15.91 -20.10 1.50
N SER A 135 -17.21 -20.35 1.34
CA SER A 135 -18.09 -19.46 0.59
C SER A 135 -19.38 -19.21 1.35
N SER A 136 -19.44 -18.11 2.10
CA SER A 136 -20.67 -17.63 2.73
C SER A 136 -21.74 -17.22 1.72
N GLY A 137 -21.32 -16.78 0.52
CA GLY A 137 -22.21 -16.50 -0.60
C GLY A 137 -22.86 -17.75 -1.23
N ARG A 138 -22.34 -18.95 -0.90
CA ARG A 138 -22.69 -20.22 -1.56
C ARG A 138 -22.59 -20.12 -3.07
N SER A 139 -21.39 -19.77 -3.53
CA SER A 139 -21.12 -19.61 -4.95
C SER A 139 -21.43 -20.88 -5.75
N THR A 140 -21.91 -20.70 -6.97
CA THR A 140 -22.03 -21.77 -7.98
C THR A 140 -20.71 -22.06 -8.70
N GLY A 141 -19.66 -21.29 -8.43
CA GLY A 141 -18.33 -21.49 -9.02
C GLY A 141 -17.42 -22.41 -8.19
N TRP A 142 -16.14 -22.44 -8.57
CA TRP A 142 -15.13 -23.25 -7.93
C TRP A 142 -14.43 -22.48 -6.80
N ALA A 143 -14.00 -23.18 -5.75
CA ALA A 143 -13.14 -22.58 -4.73
C ALA A 143 -11.80 -22.12 -5.32
N ILE A 144 -11.19 -22.95 -6.17
CA ILE A 144 -10.00 -22.63 -6.97
C ILE A 144 -10.27 -23.08 -8.40
N ARG A 145 -10.10 -22.20 -9.39
CA ARG A 145 -10.23 -22.52 -10.82
C ARG A 145 -8.92 -22.21 -11.56
N ALA A 146 -8.53 -23.08 -12.47
CA ALA A 146 -7.52 -22.80 -13.47
C ALA A 146 -8.10 -22.96 -14.86
N ASN A 147 -7.96 -21.92 -15.69
CA ASN A 147 -8.62 -21.83 -16.99
C ASN A 147 -7.66 -21.97 -18.18
N ALA A 148 -6.36 -21.81 -17.96
CA ALA A 148 -5.37 -21.72 -19.02
C ALA A 148 -3.94 -22.02 -18.54
N GLY A 149 -3.06 -22.31 -19.49
CA GLY A 149 -1.64 -22.56 -19.27
C GLY A 149 -1.33 -24.00 -18.84
N SER A 150 -0.04 -24.28 -18.64
CA SER A 150 0.38 -25.53 -17.99
C SER A 150 0.42 -25.35 -16.48
N GLN A 151 0.03 -26.38 -15.75
CA GLN A 151 0.11 -26.42 -14.29
C GLN A 151 1.07 -27.53 -13.91
N ARG A 152 2.28 -27.17 -13.43
CA ARG A 152 3.27 -28.18 -13.06
C ARG A 152 3.12 -28.62 -11.60
N SER A 153 2.61 -27.75 -10.75
CA SER A 153 2.37 -28.06 -9.35
C SER A 153 1.29 -27.17 -8.74
N LEU A 154 0.41 -27.79 -7.95
CA LEU A 154 -0.52 -27.15 -7.02
C LEU A 154 -0.42 -27.92 -5.71
N ARG A 155 -0.21 -27.22 -4.60
CA ARG A 155 -0.07 -27.84 -3.27
C ARG A 155 -1.12 -27.28 -2.32
N ILE A 156 -1.88 -28.18 -1.70
CA ILE A 156 -2.89 -27.87 -0.70
C ILE A 156 -2.56 -28.68 0.56
N GLU A 157 -2.30 -28.01 1.66
CA GLU A 157 -1.86 -28.62 2.92
C GLU A 157 -2.71 -28.14 4.11
N ARG A 158 -2.73 -28.94 5.17
CA ARG A 158 -3.46 -28.62 6.40
C ARG A 158 -2.73 -27.60 7.29
#